data_AF-A0A2W6S5A0-F1
#
_entry.id   AF-A0A2W6S5A0-F1
#
_cell.length_a   1.000
_cell.length_b   1.000
_cell.length_c   1.000
_cell.angle_alpha   90.00
_cell.angle_beta   90.00
_cell.angle_gamma   90.00
#
_symmetry.space_group_name_H-M   'P 1'
#
loop_
_entity.id
_entity.type
_entity.pdbx_description
1 polymer ?
#
loop_
_entity_poly.entity_id
_entity_poly.type
_entity_poly.pdbx_seq_one_letter_code
_entity_poly.pdbx_strand_id
1 'polypeptide(L)'
;MRRSALLVCSSAHLPAAERDHIDHLIATASRGEDGRIDVGHPDLVIEPYAYGFFVHTCVVGCGAERTDDISPEFWAILATAFDSDISWVLFDRDEPVSPALPVFPDPETREEHLS
;
A
#
# COMPACT_ATOMS: atom_id res chain seq x y z
N MET A 1 15.97 -16.40 14.70
CA MET A 1 15.91 -14.95 14.37
C MET A 1 15.98 -14.83 12.86
N ARG A 2 14.98 -14.20 12.21
CA ARG A 2 14.93 -13.95 10.76
C ARG A 2 15.14 -12.45 10.52
N ARG A 3 15.90 -12.09 9.48
CA ARG A 3 16.03 -10.71 8.99
C ARG A 3 15.13 -10.55 7.78
N SER A 4 14.50 -9.40 7.64
CA SER A 4 13.65 -9.05 6.49
C SER A 4 13.93 -7.61 6.08
N ALA A 5 13.87 -7.35 4.78
CA ALA A 5 13.99 -6.02 4.21
C ALA A 5 12.62 -5.35 4.11
N LEU A 6 12.63 -4.01 4.14
CA LEU A 6 11.47 -3.14 3.97
C LEU A 6 11.73 -2.23 2.77
N LEU A 7 10.77 -2.15 1.85
CA LEU A 7 10.72 -1.10 0.84
C LEU A 7 9.84 0.04 1.38
N VAL A 8 10.31 1.27 1.30
CA VAL A 8 9.51 2.45 1.64
C VAL A 8 9.20 3.20 0.35
N CYS A 9 7.92 3.51 0.13
CA CYS A 9 7.41 4.20 -1.04
C CYS A 9 6.48 5.33 -0.60
N SER A 10 6.49 6.42 -1.34
CA SER A 10 5.44 7.43 -1.22
C SER A 10 4.08 6.81 -1.54
N SER A 11 3.06 7.09 -0.74
CA SER A 11 1.69 6.69 -1.05
C SER A 11 1.20 7.27 -2.39
N ALA A 12 1.78 8.39 -2.82
CA ALA A 12 1.51 9.01 -4.12
C ALA A 12 1.84 8.12 -5.34
N HIS A 13 2.52 6.99 -5.14
CA HIS A 13 2.76 5.99 -6.19
C HIS A 13 1.58 5.03 -6.42
N LEU A 14 0.54 5.09 -5.59
CA LEU A 14 -0.70 4.37 -5.77
C LEU A 14 -1.76 5.25 -6.42
N PRO A 15 -2.66 4.72 -7.28
CA PRO A 15 -3.81 5.47 -7.77
C PRO A 15 -4.66 6.04 -6.62
N ALA A 16 -5.25 7.23 -6.79
CA ALA A 16 -6.06 7.87 -5.73
C ALA A 16 -7.21 6.97 -5.24
N ALA A 17 -7.93 6.32 -6.15
CA ALA A 17 -9.00 5.39 -5.79
C ALA A 17 -8.51 4.19 -4.97
N GLU A 18 -7.27 3.73 -5.21
CA GLU A 18 -6.65 2.66 -4.43
C GLU A 18 -6.34 3.15 -3.01
N ARG A 19 -5.74 4.34 -2.88
CA ARG A 19 -5.48 4.96 -1.57
C ARG A 19 -6.76 5.14 -0.76
N ASP A 20 -7.79 5.74 -1.39
CA ASP A 20 -9.09 5.97 -0.75
C ASP A 20 -9.74 4.66 -0.30
N HIS A 21 -9.62 3.60 -1.11
CA HIS A 21 -10.14 2.29 -0.76
C HIS A 21 -9.44 1.70 0.47
N ILE A 22 -8.11 1.70 0.49
CA ILE A 22 -7.32 1.18 1.62
C ILE A 22 -7.56 2.03 2.88
N ASP A 23 -7.58 3.35 2.77
CA ASP A 23 -7.87 4.25 3.88
C ASP A 23 -9.27 4.01 4.44
N HIS A 24 -10.26 3.75 3.59
CA HIS A 24 -11.61 3.37 4.02
C HIS A 24 -11.63 2.03 4.77
N LEU A 25 -10.92 1.02 4.26
CA LEU A 25 -10.79 -0.27 4.93
C LEU A 25 -10.13 -0.11 6.31
N ILE A 26 -9.06 0.67 6.42
CA ILE A 26 -8.37 0.93 7.69
C ILE A 26 -9.29 1.69 8.66
N ALA A 27 -10.01 2.71 8.19
CA ALA A 27 -10.89 3.53 9.02
C ALA A 27 -12.10 2.75 9.56
N THR A 28 -12.59 1.77 8.80
CA THR A 28 -13.76 0.94 9.16
C THR A 28 -13.40 -0.41 9.78
N ALA A 29 -12.11 -0.75 9.81
CA ALA A 29 -11.60 -1.98 10.38
C ALA A 29 -11.97 -2.12 11.86
N SER A 30 -12.38 -3.33 12.23
CA SER A 30 -12.65 -3.66 13.63
C SER A 30 -11.36 -3.91 14.39
N ARG A 31 -11.37 -3.64 15.69
CA ARG A 31 -10.30 -4.06 16.58
C ARG A 31 -10.60 -5.44 17.15
N GLY A 32 -9.66 -6.36 16.99
CA GLY A 32 -9.70 -7.68 17.61
C GLY A 32 -9.60 -7.62 19.13
N GLU A 33 -9.84 -8.75 19.79
CA GLU A 33 -9.73 -8.87 21.27
C GLU A 33 -8.31 -8.58 21.78
N ASP A 34 -7.29 -8.75 20.94
CA ASP A 34 -5.89 -8.43 21.24
C ASP A 34 -5.54 -6.95 20.98
N GLY A 35 -6.52 -6.13 20.58
CA GLY A 35 -6.39 -4.71 20.30
C GLY A 35 -5.83 -4.37 18.90
N ARG A 36 -5.48 -5.38 18.10
CA ARG A 36 -4.98 -5.20 16.73
C ARG A 36 -6.11 -4.84 15.78
N ILE A 37 -5.78 -4.11 14.72
CA ILE A 37 -6.72 -3.73 13.68
C ILE A 37 -6.73 -4.83 12.63
N ASP A 38 -7.90 -5.38 12.32
CA ASP A 38 -8.07 -6.36 11.26
C ASP A 38 -8.59 -5.66 10.00
N VAL A 39 -7.67 -5.35 9.08
CA VAL A 39 -8.00 -4.69 7.81
C VAL A 39 -8.57 -5.76 6.87
N GLY A 40 -9.88 -5.73 6.65
CA GLY A 40 -10.64 -6.75 5.92
C GLY A 40 -10.43 -6.77 4.41
N HIS A 41 -9.20 -6.69 3.92
CA HIS A 41 -8.87 -6.89 2.51
C HIS A 41 -8.82 -8.40 2.20
N PRO A 42 -9.46 -8.88 1.11
CA PRO A 42 -9.53 -10.33 0.82
C PRO A 42 -8.17 -10.97 0.55
N ASP A 43 -7.29 -10.26 -0.17
CA ASP A 43 -6.01 -10.82 -0.63
C ASP A 43 -4.76 -10.25 0.07
N LEU A 44 -4.84 -9.04 0.62
CA LEU A 44 -3.69 -8.31 1.15
C LEU A 44 -3.65 -8.38 2.67
N VAL A 45 -2.43 -8.55 3.20
CA VAL A 45 -2.15 -8.37 4.62
C VAL A 45 -1.68 -6.93 4.80
N ILE A 46 -2.52 -6.12 5.45
CA ILE A 46 -2.30 -4.68 5.64
C ILE A 46 -2.19 -4.37 7.14
N GLU A 47 -1.13 -3.65 7.51
CA GLU A 47 -0.94 -3.15 8.86
C GLU A 47 -1.00 -1.61 8.87
N PRO A 48 -1.98 -1.00 9.55
CA PRO A 48 -2.08 0.46 9.63
C PRO A 48 -0.86 1.10 10.29
N TYR A 49 -0.43 2.23 9.75
CA TYR A 49 0.66 3.04 10.28
C TYR A 49 0.20 4.50 10.41
N ALA A 50 0.80 5.27 11.33
CA ALA A 50 0.36 6.63 11.63
C ALA A 50 0.38 7.57 10.41
N TYR A 51 1.24 7.27 9.43
CA TYR A 51 1.44 8.06 8.21
C TYR A 51 1.15 7.24 6.94
N GLY A 52 0.47 6.10 7.06
CA GLY A 52 0.13 5.26 5.91
C GLY A 52 -0.11 3.82 6.30
N PHE A 53 0.48 2.87 5.59
CA PHE A 53 0.25 1.45 5.85
C PHE A 53 1.37 0.55 5.31
N PHE A 54 1.59 -0.58 5.98
CA PHE A 54 2.44 -1.65 5.49
C PHE A 54 1.60 -2.69 4.74
N VAL A 55 2.15 -3.26 3.67
CA VAL A 55 1.58 -4.41 2.97
C VAL A 55 2.62 -5.51 2.82
N HIS A 56 2.22 -6.75 3.16
CA HIS A 56 3.10 -7.91 3.02
C HIS A 56 3.07 -8.45 1.57
N THR A 57 4.22 -8.84 1.04
CA THR A 57 4.36 -9.35 -0.34
C THR A 57 3.92 -10.82 -0.51
N CYS A 58 3.24 -11.40 0.47
CA CYS A 58 2.89 -12.83 0.46
C CYS A 58 1.91 -13.18 -0.64
N VAL A 59 1.04 -12.25 -1.02
CA VAL A 59 0.10 -12.45 -2.13
C VAL A 59 0.84 -12.85 -3.41
N VAL A 60 1.98 -12.20 -3.68
CA VAL A 60 2.85 -12.54 -4.82
C VAL A 60 3.56 -13.88 -4.58
N GLY A 61 4.14 -14.07 -3.39
CA GLY A 61 4.90 -15.29 -3.07
C GLY A 61 4.10 -16.57 -3.02
N CYS A 62 2.77 -16.50 -2.82
CA CYS A 62 1.87 -17.63 -2.89
C CYS A 62 1.51 -18.04 -4.33
N GLY A 63 2.01 -17.33 -5.34
CA GLY A 63 1.73 -17.59 -6.75
C GLY A 63 0.32 -17.16 -7.18
N ALA A 64 -0.30 -16.23 -6.44
CA ALA A 64 -1.59 -15.66 -6.84
C ALA A 64 -1.42 -14.80 -8.09
N GLU A 65 -2.45 -14.77 -8.94
CA GLU A 65 -2.57 -13.77 -9.99
C GLU A 65 -3.13 -12.47 -9.42
N ARG A 66 -2.83 -11.33 -10.04
CA ARG A 66 -3.40 -10.03 -9.66
C ARG A 66 -4.92 -10.10 -9.76
N THR A 67 -5.62 -9.84 -8.66
CA THR A 67 -7.07 -9.70 -8.63
C THR A 67 -7.51 -8.32 -9.15
N ASP A 68 -8.76 -8.19 -9.57
CA ASP A 68 -9.28 -6.90 -10.07
C ASP A 68 -9.37 -5.84 -8.97
N ASP A 69 -9.38 -6.25 -7.70
CA ASP A 69 -9.40 -5.37 -6.53
C ASP A 69 -8.04 -4.71 -6.23
N ILE A 70 -6.96 -5.16 -6.88
CA ILE A 70 -5.62 -4.57 -6.74
C ILE A 70 -5.24 -3.92 -8.07
N SER A 71 -5.01 -2.61 -8.08
CA SER A 71 -4.57 -1.89 -9.28
C SER A 71 -3.27 -2.46 -9.86
N PRO A 72 -3.09 -2.40 -11.19
CA PRO A 72 -1.86 -2.86 -11.84
C PRO A 72 -0.59 -2.21 -11.26
N GLU A 73 -0.67 -0.94 -10.89
CA GLU A 73 0.45 -0.18 -10.32
C GLU A 73 0.81 -0.66 -8.92
N PHE A 74 -0.20 -0.89 -8.08
CA PHE A 74 0.02 -1.46 -6.75
C PHE A 74 0.65 -2.86 -6.87
N TRP A 75 0.09 -3.71 -7.72
CA TRP A 75 0.63 -5.04 -7.98
C TRP A 75 2.08 -5.00 -8.47
N ALA A 76 2.42 -4.08 -9.38
CA ALA A 76 3.77 -3.95 -9.91
C ALA A 76 4.79 -3.60 -8.80
N ILE A 77 4.42 -2.75 -7.83
CA ILE A 77 5.27 -2.43 -6.68
C ILE A 77 5.46 -3.67 -5.79
N LEU A 78 4.38 -4.39 -5.47
CA LEU A 78 4.44 -5.61 -4.65
C LEU A 78 5.27 -6.70 -5.31
N ALA A 79 5.11 -6.90 -6.63
CA ALA A 79 5.88 -7.87 -7.40
C ALA A 79 7.37 -7.51 -7.43
N THR A 80 7.69 -6.24 -7.70
CA THR A 80 9.08 -5.77 -7.71
C THR A 80 9.75 -5.92 -6.34
N ALA A 81 9.02 -5.61 -5.26
CA ALA A 81 9.50 -5.81 -3.90
C ALA A 81 9.74 -7.30 -3.61
N PHE A 82 8.79 -8.17 -3.97
CA PHE A 82 8.91 -9.61 -3.79
C PHE A 82 10.12 -10.19 -4.54
N ASP A 83 10.29 -9.82 -5.82
CA ASP A 83 11.42 -10.24 -6.66
C ASP A 83 12.78 -9.76 -6.13
N SER A 84 12.77 -8.77 -5.24
CA SER A 84 13.95 -8.23 -4.54
C SER A 84 14.13 -8.79 -3.13
N ASP A 85 13.47 -9.91 -2.78
CA ASP A 85 13.48 -10.55 -1.46
C ASP A 85 12.94 -9.65 -0.31
N ILE A 86 12.10 -8.67 -0.63
CA ILE A 86 11.48 -7.76 0.34
C ILE A 86 10.13 -8.33 0.80
N SER A 87 9.92 -8.44 2.12
CA SER A 87 8.69 -9.02 2.66
C SER A 87 7.59 -7.99 2.93
N TRP A 88 7.97 -6.73 3.13
CA TRP A 88 7.04 -5.64 3.45
C TRP A 88 7.32 -4.41 2.59
N VAL A 89 6.24 -3.75 2.16
CA VAL A 89 6.28 -2.42 1.57
C VAL A 89 5.54 -1.47 2.49
N LEU A 90 6.16 -0.36 2.88
CA LEU A 90 5.52 0.75 3.57
C LEU A 90 5.13 1.80 2.52
N PHE A 91 3.84 2.11 2.44
CA PHE A 91 3.35 3.29 1.73
C PHE A 91 3.18 4.41 2.75
N ASP A 92 4.05 5.41 2.68
CA ASP A 92 4.11 6.54 3.61
C ASP A 92 3.73 7.83 2.88
N ARG A 93 2.81 8.61 3.45
CA ARG A 93 2.37 9.91 2.91
C ARG A 93 3.48 10.97 2.92
N ASP A 94 4.44 10.86 3.83
CA ASP A 94 5.50 11.85 4.03
C ASP A 94 6.80 11.44 3.30
N GLU A 95 6.88 10.21 2.78
CA GLU A 95 8.02 9.76 1.96
C GLU A 95 8.03 10.52 0.63
N PRO A 96 9.20 11.08 0.22
CA PRO A 96 9.35 11.72 -1.07
C PRO A 96 9.08 10.77 -2.23
N VAL A 97 8.49 11.31 -3.31
CA VAL A 97 8.27 10.53 -4.53
C VAL A 97 9.57 10.11 -5.19
N SER A 98 9.62 8.87 -5.65
CA SER A 98 10.70 8.35 -6.48
C SER A 98 10.46 8.69 -7.95
N PRO A 99 11.45 9.22 -8.69
CA PRO A 99 11.33 9.46 -10.13
C PRO A 99 11.22 8.16 -10.94
N ALA A 100 11.49 6.99 -10.33
CA ALA A 100 11.43 5.69 -10.99
C ALA A 100 10.01 5.08 -11.00
N LEU A 101 9.06 5.67 -10.29
CA LEU A 101 7.70 5.17 -10.16
C LEU A 101 6.68 6.21 -10.66
N PRO A 102 5.53 5.78 -11.20
CA PRO A 102 4.46 6.70 -11.57
C PRO A 102 3.96 7.47 -10.34
N VAL A 103 3.48 8.69 -10.55
CA VAL A 103 2.89 9.51 -9.50
C VAL A 103 1.44 9.81 -9.87
N PHE A 104 0.54 9.55 -8.93
CA PHE A 104 -0.89 9.78 -9.08
C PHE A 104 -1.31 10.93 -8.17
N PRO A 105 -1.66 12.10 -8.73
CA PRO A 105 -2.01 13.26 -7.94
C PRO A 105 -3.25 12.97 -7.09
N ASP A 106 -3.33 13.59 -5.92
CA ASP A 106 -4.59 13.63 -5.19
C ASP A 106 -5.62 14.47 -5.95
N PRO A 107 -6.90 14.09 -5.92
CA PRO A 107 -7.96 14.87 -6.53
C PRO A 107 -8.00 16.30 -5.98
N GLU A 108 -7.72 16.46 -4.68
CA GLU A 108 -7.76 17.75 -3.97
C GLU A 108 -6.58 18.68 -4.35
N THR A 109 -5.42 18.15 -4.72
CA THR A 109 -4.25 18.97 -5.11
C THR A 109 -4.45 19.69 -6.46
N ARG A 110 -5.48 19.33 -7.24
CA ARG A 110 -5.75 19.94 -8.54
C ARG A 110 -6.38 21.33 -8.43
N GLU A 111 -7.00 21.67 -7.31
CA GLU A 111 -7.71 22.96 -7.14
C GLU A 111 -6.77 24.12 -6.80
N GLU A 112 -5.60 23.87 -6.22
CA GLU A 112 -4.67 24.95 -5.80
C GLU A 112 -3.87 25.58 -6.95
N HIS A 113 -3.83 24.95 -8.14
CA HIS A 113 -3.10 25.46 -9.31
C HIS A 113 -3.96 26.19 -10.34
N LEU A 114 -5.25 26.40 -10.06
CA LEU A 114 -6.20 27.06 -10.98
C LEU A 114 -6.88 28.32 -10.41
N SER A 115 -6.41 28.85 -9.27
CA SER A 115 -6.89 30.12 -8.68
C SER A 115 -5.93 31.28 -8.90
#